data_AF-A0A6P8QDF5-F1
#
_entry.id   AF-A0A6P8QDF5-F1
#
_cell.length_a   1.000
_cell.length_b   1.000
_cell.length_c   1.000
_cell.angle_alpha   90.00
_cell.angle_beta   90.00
_cell.angle_gamma   90.00
#
_symmetry.space_group_name_H-M   'P 1'
#
loop_
_entity.id
_entity.type
_entity.pdbx_description
1 polymer ?
#
loop_
_entity_poly.entity_id
_entity_poly.type
_entity_poly.pdbx_seq_one_letter_code
_entity_poly.pdbx_strand_id
1 'polypeptide(L)'
;MNHEEALKFSKNLLFSGLLNAKYGQGWTEHRRLATSSFRTFGYGQKSFENRISEECMFFLDAIDTHKGKPFDPKHLITNAVSNVSNLILFGERFRYDDTDFQHMIEIFSENVELATSAWVFLYNAFPVIGILPFGKHKQLFRNADDVYDFLLRLIKHFSENRTPHSPRHYIDVYLDEMDQSKNDPGASFSTENLIFSVGELIIAGTETTTNVLRWAVLFMALYPNIQGRRQCLGEQLARMEMFLFFSALLQRFHLHFPHGVVPNLKPKLGMTLQPFPYPICAERRQSGQSRDQC
;
A
#
# COMPACT_ATOMS: atom_id res chain seq x y z
N MET A 1 -10.20 -19.37 -16.47
CA MET A 1 -8.82 -19.89 -16.48
C MET A 1 -8.84 -21.42 -16.38
N ASN A 2 -8.24 -22.13 -17.34
CA ASN A 2 -8.08 -23.58 -17.31
C ASN A 2 -6.91 -24.00 -16.37
N HIS A 3 -6.71 -25.30 -16.11
CA HIS A 3 -5.68 -25.75 -15.14
C HIS A 3 -4.26 -25.33 -15.52
N GLU A 4 -3.93 -25.32 -16.81
CA GLU A 4 -2.60 -25.00 -17.33
C GLU A 4 -2.32 -23.49 -17.28
N GLU A 5 -3.33 -22.67 -17.59
CA GLU A 5 -3.30 -21.22 -17.40
C GLU A 5 -3.18 -20.86 -15.91
N ALA A 6 -3.90 -21.56 -15.02
CA ALA A 6 -3.81 -21.32 -13.58
C ALA A 6 -2.43 -21.70 -13.04
N LEU A 7 -1.81 -22.76 -13.56
CA LEU A 7 -0.46 -23.16 -13.20
C LEU A 7 0.59 -22.15 -13.71
N LYS A 8 0.41 -21.63 -14.93
CA LYS A 8 1.26 -20.59 -15.51
C LYS A 8 1.14 -19.27 -14.75
N PHE A 9 -0.09 -18.83 -14.49
CA PHE A 9 -0.38 -17.63 -13.72
C PHE A 9 0.18 -17.72 -12.28
N SER A 10 -0.02 -18.86 -11.62
CA SER A 10 0.58 -19.15 -10.30
C SER A 10 2.11 -19.09 -10.31
N LYS A 11 2.76 -19.69 -11.32
CA LYS A 11 4.22 -19.59 -11.49
C LYS A 11 4.67 -18.15 -11.72
N ASN A 12 3.93 -17.38 -12.50
CA ASN A 12 4.27 -15.98 -12.78
C ASN A 12 4.11 -15.11 -11.52
N LEU A 13 3.03 -15.30 -10.75
CA LEU A 13 2.83 -14.65 -9.45
C LEU A 13 3.95 -14.96 -8.44
N LEU A 14 4.52 -16.17 -8.52
CA LEU A 14 5.57 -16.65 -7.59
C LEU A 14 7.00 -16.34 -8.01
N PHE A 15 7.27 -15.97 -9.27
CA PHE A 15 8.65 -15.88 -9.77
C PHE A 15 8.95 -14.68 -10.69
N SER A 16 7.95 -13.84 -11.00
CA SER A 16 8.09 -12.65 -11.85
C SER A 16 8.09 -11.36 -11.02
N GLY A 17 8.25 -10.21 -11.67
CA GLY A 17 8.24 -8.90 -11.00
C GLY A 17 9.55 -8.59 -10.26
N LEU A 18 9.44 -8.12 -9.02
CA LEU A 18 10.52 -7.62 -8.18
C LEU A 18 10.61 -8.34 -6.82
N LEU A 19 9.50 -8.49 -6.10
CA LEU A 19 9.51 -9.02 -4.73
C LEU A 19 9.71 -10.54 -4.71
N ASN A 20 9.02 -11.26 -5.60
CA ASN A 20 9.12 -12.73 -5.70
C ASN A 20 10.11 -13.21 -6.78
N ALA A 21 10.77 -12.28 -7.48
CA ALA A 21 11.69 -12.61 -8.55
C ALA A 21 12.92 -13.37 -8.04
N LYS A 22 13.37 -14.34 -8.86
CA LYS A 22 14.61 -15.09 -8.58
C LYS A 22 15.80 -14.13 -8.58
N TYR A 23 16.72 -14.33 -7.65
CA TYR A 23 17.97 -13.58 -7.62
C TYR A 23 18.75 -13.79 -8.93
N GLY A 24 19.07 -12.68 -9.60
CA GLY A 24 19.70 -12.70 -10.91
C GLY A 24 19.69 -11.33 -11.56
N GLN A 25 19.98 -11.30 -12.87
CA GLN A 25 20.01 -10.06 -13.65
C GLN A 25 18.66 -9.34 -13.66
N GLY A 26 17.57 -10.05 -13.96
CA GLY A 26 16.22 -9.46 -13.97
C GLY A 26 15.84 -8.80 -12.65
N TRP A 27 16.03 -9.49 -11.52
CA TRP A 27 15.80 -8.89 -10.19
C TRP A 27 16.69 -7.65 -9.95
N THR A 28 17.96 -7.70 -10.35
CA THR A 28 18.90 -6.58 -10.18
C THR A 28 18.46 -5.36 -10.98
N GLU A 29 18.03 -5.56 -12.22
CA GLU A 29 17.53 -4.52 -13.13
C GLU A 29 16.25 -3.87 -12.59
N HIS A 30 15.24 -4.68 -12.23
CA HIS A 30 13.99 -4.18 -11.68
C HIS A 30 14.18 -3.47 -10.34
N ARG A 31 15.06 -4.01 -9.47
CA ARG A 31 15.39 -3.38 -8.19
C ARG A 31 16.07 -2.03 -8.39
N ARG A 32 17.01 -1.95 -9.34
CA ARG A 32 17.70 -0.69 -9.67
C ARG A 32 16.69 0.33 -10.22
N LEU A 33 15.81 -0.09 -11.13
CA LEU A 33 14.80 0.77 -11.72
C LEU A 33 13.83 1.33 -10.66
N ALA A 34 13.30 0.47 -9.79
CA ALA A 34 12.42 0.88 -8.70
C ALA A 34 13.13 1.83 -7.73
N THR A 35 14.33 1.48 -7.29
CA THR A 35 15.11 2.33 -6.35
C THR A 35 15.42 3.70 -6.96
N SER A 36 15.85 3.73 -8.23
CA SER A 36 16.12 4.95 -8.96
C SER A 36 14.87 5.80 -9.13
N SER A 37 13.73 5.19 -9.46
CA SER A 37 12.47 5.90 -9.67
C SER A 37 11.90 6.48 -8.38
N PHE A 38 11.95 5.74 -7.27
CA PHE A 38 11.54 6.25 -5.95
C PHE A 38 12.39 7.43 -5.50
N ARG A 39 13.69 7.45 -5.87
CA ARG A 39 14.54 8.62 -5.65
C ARG A 39 14.16 9.77 -6.58
N THR A 40 14.04 9.51 -7.88
CA THR A 40 13.86 10.55 -8.91
C THR A 40 12.50 11.24 -8.83
N PHE A 41 11.43 10.50 -8.58
CA PHE A 41 10.06 11.03 -8.51
C PHE A 41 9.53 11.19 -7.08
N GLY A 42 10.22 10.59 -6.11
CA GLY A 42 9.88 10.66 -4.70
C GLY A 42 10.86 11.53 -3.91
N TYR A 43 11.49 10.93 -2.91
CA TYR A 43 12.26 11.62 -1.86
C TYR A 43 13.52 12.37 -2.34
N GLY A 44 13.97 12.18 -3.59
CA GLY A 44 15.05 12.98 -4.17
C GLY A 44 14.60 14.36 -4.63
N GLN A 45 13.30 14.60 -4.80
CA GLN A 45 12.75 15.91 -5.11
C GLN A 45 12.41 16.67 -3.83
N LYS A 46 12.86 17.92 -3.73
CA LYS A 46 12.53 18.81 -2.59
C LYS A 46 11.02 19.06 -2.46
N SER A 47 10.29 19.05 -3.58
CA SER A 47 8.84 19.24 -3.63
C SER A 47 8.04 18.02 -3.16
N PHE A 48 8.65 16.84 -3.04
CA PHE A 48 7.91 15.62 -2.71
C PHE A 48 7.36 15.64 -1.27
N GLU A 49 8.09 16.25 -0.34
CA GLU A 49 7.62 16.44 1.04
C GLU A 49 6.34 17.29 1.10
N ASN A 50 6.21 18.30 0.21
CA ASN A 50 4.99 19.09 0.10
C ASN A 50 3.82 18.23 -0.39
N ARG A 51 4.04 17.31 -1.35
CA ARG A 51 2.99 16.40 -1.84
C ARG A 51 2.52 15.44 -0.75
N ILE A 52 3.44 14.91 0.07
CA ILE A 52 3.07 14.08 1.24
C ILE A 52 2.27 14.92 2.24
N SER A 53 2.68 16.17 2.48
CA SER A 53 1.98 17.09 3.39
C SER A 53 0.57 17.42 2.89
N GLU A 54 0.39 17.62 1.58
CA GLU A 54 -0.93 17.79 0.96
C GLU A 54 -1.81 16.54 1.15
N GLU A 55 -1.27 15.34 0.95
CA GLU A 55 -2.00 14.09 1.20
C GLU A 55 -2.36 13.94 2.68
N CYS A 56 -1.49 14.37 3.60
CA CYS A 56 -1.83 14.46 5.02
C CYS A 56 -3.03 15.39 5.26
N MET A 57 -3.11 16.53 4.57
CA MET A 57 -4.24 17.45 4.71
C MET A 57 -5.55 16.82 4.21
N PHE A 58 -5.53 16.15 3.05
CA PHE A 58 -6.70 15.40 2.56
C PHE A 58 -7.15 14.32 3.54
N PHE A 59 -6.20 13.58 4.12
CA PHE A 59 -6.47 12.57 5.15
C PHE A 59 -7.12 13.16 6.40
N LEU A 60 -6.57 14.26 6.92
CA LEU A 60 -7.09 14.92 8.11
C LEU A 60 -8.47 15.54 7.86
N ASP A 61 -8.71 16.11 6.68
CA ASP A 61 -10.00 16.68 6.31
C ASP A 61 -11.06 15.58 6.16
N ALA A 62 -10.69 14.43 5.61
CA ALA A 62 -11.56 13.25 5.57
C ALA A 62 -11.94 12.76 6.97
N ILE A 63 -11.00 12.74 7.93
CA ILE A 63 -11.28 12.43 9.34
C ILE A 63 -12.23 13.46 9.95
N ASP A 64 -12.02 14.76 9.70
CA ASP A 64 -12.87 15.83 10.22
C ASP A 64 -14.34 15.71 9.78
N THR A 65 -14.62 15.06 8.64
CA THR A 65 -16.00 14.80 8.19
C THR A 65 -16.79 13.90 9.13
N HIS A 66 -16.12 13.05 9.92
CA HIS A 66 -16.77 12.19 10.92
C HIS A 66 -17.26 12.98 12.14
N LYS A 67 -16.80 14.23 12.34
CA LYS A 67 -17.25 15.14 13.42
C LYS A 67 -17.22 14.48 14.81
N GLY A 68 -16.13 13.79 15.13
CA GLY A 68 -15.95 13.08 16.42
C GLY A 68 -16.75 11.79 16.57
N LYS A 69 -17.58 11.40 15.59
CA LYS A 69 -18.31 10.13 15.63
C LYS A 69 -17.35 8.94 15.45
N PRO A 70 -17.65 7.78 16.07
CA PRO A 70 -16.86 6.56 15.88
C PRO A 70 -16.79 6.12 14.41
N PHE A 71 -15.59 5.74 13.94
CA PHE A 71 -15.38 5.16 12.61
C PHE A 71 -14.18 4.20 12.60
N ASP A 72 -14.10 3.29 11.61
CA ASP A 72 -12.91 2.46 11.40
C ASP A 72 -11.88 3.23 10.54
N PRO A 73 -10.65 3.48 11.03
CA PRO A 73 -9.67 4.26 10.31
C PRO A 73 -9.00 3.52 9.14
N LYS A 74 -9.23 2.20 8.96
CA LYS A 74 -8.55 1.37 7.96
C LYS A 74 -8.61 2.01 6.56
N HIS A 75 -9.80 2.31 6.05
CA HIS A 75 -9.95 2.81 4.67
C HIS A 75 -9.26 4.16 4.44
N LEU A 76 -9.40 5.11 5.37
CA LEU A 76 -8.78 6.43 5.22
C LEU A 76 -7.25 6.35 5.26
N ILE A 77 -6.69 5.54 6.17
CA ILE A 77 -5.24 5.33 6.25
C ILE A 77 -4.74 4.65 4.98
N THR A 78 -5.41 3.59 4.51
CA THR A 78 -5.04 2.87 3.28
C THR A 78 -5.01 3.80 2.07
N ASN A 79 -6.02 4.65 1.90
CA ASN A 79 -6.07 5.62 0.79
C ASN A 79 -4.92 6.63 0.87
N ALA A 80 -4.68 7.20 2.06
CA ALA A 80 -3.63 8.19 2.25
C ALA A 80 -2.23 7.62 1.97
N VAL A 81 -1.95 6.44 2.49
CA VAL A 81 -0.66 5.76 2.32
C VAL A 81 -0.45 5.33 0.87
N SER A 82 -1.44 4.69 0.25
CA SER A 82 -1.33 4.23 -1.14
C SER A 82 -1.09 5.40 -2.09
N ASN A 83 -1.70 6.56 -1.84
CA ASN A 83 -1.48 7.76 -2.63
C ASN A 83 -0.03 8.23 -2.64
N VAL A 84 0.76 8.04 -1.58
CA VAL A 84 2.18 8.41 -1.60
C VAL A 84 2.95 7.59 -2.64
N SER A 85 2.71 6.28 -2.71
CA SER A 85 3.26 5.41 -3.75
C SER A 85 2.70 5.75 -5.13
N ASN A 86 1.40 6.04 -5.24
CA ASN A 86 0.76 6.38 -6.51
C ASN A 86 1.33 7.64 -7.16
N LEU A 87 1.70 8.64 -6.35
CA LEU A 87 2.39 9.85 -6.81
C LEU A 87 3.75 9.58 -7.49
N ILE A 88 4.40 8.45 -7.16
CA ILE A 88 5.65 7.98 -7.78
C ILE A 88 5.37 7.06 -8.98
N LEU A 89 4.38 6.18 -8.85
CA LEU A 89 4.09 5.14 -9.83
C LEU A 89 3.32 5.66 -11.05
N PHE A 90 2.31 6.48 -10.80
CA PHE A 90 1.37 7.04 -11.77
C PHE A 90 1.52 8.55 -11.93
N GLY A 91 2.25 9.21 -11.04
CA GLY A 91 2.39 10.67 -11.04
C GLY A 91 1.22 11.41 -10.40
N GLU A 92 0.15 10.71 -10.03
CA GLU A 92 -1.11 11.29 -9.56
C GLU A 92 -1.67 10.52 -8.35
N ARG A 93 -2.60 11.17 -7.63
CA ARG A 93 -3.32 10.57 -6.49
C ARG A 93 -4.72 10.11 -6.92
N PHE A 94 -5.24 9.08 -6.26
CA PHE A 94 -6.63 8.65 -6.40
C PHE A 94 -7.50 9.32 -5.34
N ARG A 95 -8.77 9.53 -5.66
CA ARG A 95 -9.73 10.14 -4.74
C ARG A 95 -10.17 9.13 -3.67
N TYR A 96 -10.59 9.64 -2.52
CA TYR A 96 -11.06 8.79 -1.41
C TYR A 96 -12.47 8.25 -1.62
N ASP A 97 -13.16 8.68 -2.66
CA ASP A 97 -14.43 8.14 -3.12
C ASP A 97 -14.28 7.30 -4.40
N ASP A 98 -13.04 7.04 -4.84
CA ASP A 98 -12.77 6.11 -5.93
C ASP A 98 -12.96 4.67 -5.45
N THR A 99 -14.16 4.15 -5.69
CA THR A 99 -14.55 2.79 -5.27
C THR A 99 -13.79 1.70 -6.00
N ASP A 100 -13.33 1.95 -7.23
CA ASP A 100 -12.68 0.95 -8.05
C ASP A 100 -11.25 0.70 -7.57
N PHE A 101 -10.50 1.79 -7.29
CA PHE A 101 -9.17 1.68 -6.69
C PHE A 101 -9.24 1.07 -5.28
N GLN A 102 -10.24 1.45 -4.48
CA GLN A 102 -10.45 0.86 -3.15
C GLN A 102 -10.73 -0.63 -3.21
N HIS A 103 -11.60 -1.05 -4.13
CA HIS A 103 -11.90 -2.45 -4.33
C HIS A 103 -10.65 -3.22 -4.73
N MET A 104 -9.84 -2.68 -5.66
CA MET A 104 -8.55 -3.28 -6.04
C MET A 104 -7.65 -3.49 -4.81
N ILE A 105 -7.44 -2.48 -3.97
CA ILE A 105 -6.59 -2.62 -2.79
C ILE A 105 -7.17 -3.63 -1.79
N GLU A 106 -8.49 -3.70 -1.64
CA GLU A 106 -9.15 -4.65 -0.73
C GLU A 106 -8.92 -6.10 -1.16
N ILE A 107 -9.17 -6.44 -2.42
CA ILE A 107 -8.93 -7.80 -2.94
C ILE A 107 -7.44 -8.16 -2.97
N PHE A 108 -6.56 -7.16 -3.12
CA PHE A 108 -5.11 -7.33 -3.02
C PHE A 108 -4.68 -7.62 -1.57
N SER A 109 -5.18 -6.86 -0.60
CA SER A 109 -4.94 -7.09 0.84
C SER A 109 -5.48 -8.45 1.27
N GLU A 110 -6.64 -8.86 0.76
CA GLU A 110 -7.17 -10.22 0.96
C GLU A 110 -6.19 -11.26 0.44
N ASN A 111 -5.60 -11.08 -0.74
CA ASN A 111 -4.58 -12.00 -1.25
C ASN A 111 -3.35 -12.11 -0.34
N VAL A 112 -2.93 -11.01 0.28
CA VAL A 112 -1.84 -11.01 1.27
C VAL A 112 -2.19 -11.84 2.51
N GLU A 113 -3.44 -11.79 2.98
CA GLU A 113 -3.93 -12.65 4.06
C GLU A 113 -4.01 -14.12 3.61
N LEU A 114 -4.62 -14.37 2.44
CA LEU A 114 -4.85 -15.70 1.88
C LEU A 114 -3.55 -16.45 1.59
N ALA A 115 -2.48 -15.74 1.21
CA ALA A 115 -1.16 -16.32 0.95
C ALA A 115 -0.58 -17.12 2.14
N THR A 116 -1.01 -16.81 3.37
CA THR A 116 -0.61 -17.56 4.58
C THR A 116 -1.61 -18.63 5.02
N SER A 117 -2.68 -18.84 4.26
CA SER A 117 -3.68 -19.84 4.61
C SER A 117 -3.16 -21.27 4.41
N ALA A 118 -3.64 -22.20 5.23
CA ALA A 118 -3.30 -23.62 5.11
C ALA A 118 -3.56 -24.18 3.70
N TRP A 119 -4.58 -23.66 3.00
CA TRP A 119 -4.88 -24.03 1.61
C TRP A 119 -3.76 -23.64 0.65
N VAL A 120 -3.15 -22.48 0.82
CA VAL A 120 -2.04 -22.03 -0.04
C VAL A 120 -0.77 -22.81 0.27
N PHE A 121 -0.49 -23.11 1.55
CA PHE A 121 0.60 -24.03 1.92
C PHE A 121 0.42 -25.42 1.29
N LEU A 122 -0.78 -25.97 1.33
CA LEU A 122 -1.12 -27.24 0.68
C LEU A 122 -0.96 -27.17 -0.83
N TYR A 123 -1.42 -26.09 -1.46
CA TYR A 123 -1.25 -25.88 -2.91
C TYR A 123 0.23 -25.80 -3.30
N ASN A 124 1.05 -25.07 -2.53
CA ASN A 124 2.49 -24.95 -2.79
C ASN A 124 3.22 -26.30 -2.63
N ALA A 125 2.80 -27.13 -1.67
CA ALA A 125 3.34 -28.48 -1.48
C ALA A 125 2.85 -29.48 -2.55
N PHE A 126 1.58 -29.36 -2.95
CA PHE A 126 0.92 -30.28 -3.87
C PHE A 126 0.10 -29.49 -4.92
N PRO A 127 0.73 -29.02 -6.02
CA PRO A 127 0.05 -28.20 -7.02
C PRO A 127 -1.19 -28.85 -7.65
N VAL A 128 -1.28 -30.18 -7.63
CA VAL A 128 -2.44 -30.97 -8.10
C VAL A 128 -3.74 -30.60 -7.37
N ILE A 129 -3.65 -30.06 -6.14
CA ILE A 129 -4.81 -29.55 -5.39
C ILE A 129 -5.54 -28.44 -6.15
N GLY A 130 -4.86 -27.74 -7.07
CA GLY A 130 -5.47 -26.74 -7.94
C GLY A 130 -6.59 -27.28 -8.86
N ILE A 131 -6.73 -28.60 -9.02
CA ILE A 131 -7.86 -29.21 -9.75
C ILE A 131 -9.16 -29.11 -8.93
N LEU A 132 -9.09 -29.10 -7.61
CA LEU A 132 -10.27 -29.08 -6.75
C LEU A 132 -11.05 -27.77 -6.94
N PRO A 133 -12.39 -27.81 -7.05
CA PRO A 133 -13.19 -26.60 -7.29
C PRO A 133 -13.41 -25.76 -6.03
N PHE A 134 -12.91 -26.20 -4.87
CA PHE A 134 -13.09 -25.55 -3.57
C PHE A 134 -11.76 -25.26 -2.88
N GLY A 135 -11.77 -24.28 -1.98
CA GLY A 135 -10.61 -23.89 -1.16
C GLY A 135 -10.16 -22.44 -1.42
N LYS A 136 -9.41 -21.90 -0.47
CA LYS A 136 -8.98 -20.48 -0.49
C LYS A 136 -8.00 -20.14 -1.61
N HIS A 137 -7.30 -21.13 -2.17
CA HIS A 137 -6.40 -20.94 -3.31
C HIS A 137 -7.18 -20.48 -4.57
N LYS A 138 -8.42 -20.92 -4.77
CA LYS A 138 -9.28 -20.46 -5.88
C LYS A 138 -9.66 -18.99 -5.74
N GLN A 139 -9.96 -18.56 -4.52
CA GLN A 139 -10.25 -17.16 -4.25
C GLN A 139 -9.01 -16.30 -4.52
N LEU A 140 -7.84 -16.73 -4.06
CA LEU A 140 -6.57 -16.04 -4.33
C LEU A 140 -6.34 -15.83 -5.83
N PHE A 141 -6.54 -16.87 -6.65
CA PHE A 141 -6.35 -16.75 -8.10
C PHE A 141 -7.38 -15.83 -8.76
N ARG A 142 -8.66 -15.89 -8.37
CA ARG A 142 -9.68 -14.98 -8.91
C ARG A 142 -9.36 -13.52 -8.59
N ASN A 143 -9.07 -13.23 -7.33
CA ASN A 143 -8.68 -11.90 -6.89
C ASN A 143 -7.42 -11.41 -7.64
N ALA A 144 -6.45 -12.30 -7.88
CA ALA A 144 -5.23 -11.95 -8.58
C ALA A 144 -5.47 -11.68 -10.09
N ASP A 145 -6.37 -12.40 -10.75
CA ASP A 145 -6.80 -12.10 -12.12
C ASP A 145 -7.48 -10.72 -12.18
N ASP A 146 -8.40 -10.42 -11.26
CA ASP A 146 -9.11 -9.13 -11.21
C ASP A 146 -8.14 -7.94 -10.97
N VAL A 147 -7.17 -8.12 -10.06
CA VAL A 147 -6.09 -7.14 -9.82
C VAL A 147 -5.24 -6.95 -11.08
N TYR A 148 -4.88 -8.03 -11.76
CA TYR A 148 -4.05 -7.97 -12.97
C TYR A 148 -4.74 -7.14 -14.06
N ASP A 149 -6.02 -7.41 -14.33
CA ASP A 149 -6.81 -6.67 -15.32
C ASP A 149 -6.97 -5.19 -14.95
N PHE A 150 -7.16 -4.89 -13.67
CA PHE A 150 -7.25 -3.52 -13.20
C PHE A 150 -5.94 -2.75 -13.37
N LEU A 151 -4.82 -3.35 -12.95
CA LEU A 151 -3.49 -2.74 -13.12
C LEU A 151 -3.12 -2.57 -14.59
N LEU A 152 -3.46 -3.53 -15.44
CA LEU A 152 -3.24 -3.41 -16.89
C LEU A 152 -4.00 -2.21 -17.47
N ARG A 153 -5.26 -1.99 -17.05
CA ARG A 153 -6.05 -0.82 -17.48
C ARG A 153 -5.42 0.48 -16.99
N LEU A 154 -5.00 0.55 -15.72
CA LEU A 154 -4.32 1.71 -15.15
C LEU A 154 -3.02 2.03 -15.89
N ILE A 155 -2.16 1.03 -16.09
CA ILE A 155 -0.88 1.21 -16.77
C ILE A 155 -1.08 1.75 -18.19
N LYS A 156 -2.08 1.23 -18.92
CA LYS A 156 -2.45 1.76 -20.23
C LYS A 156 -2.85 3.22 -20.14
N HIS A 157 -3.79 3.56 -19.26
CA HIS A 157 -4.28 4.92 -19.09
C HIS A 157 -3.15 5.92 -18.80
N PHE A 158 -2.29 5.62 -17.82
CA PHE A 158 -1.18 6.51 -17.46
C PHE A 158 -0.09 6.59 -18.53
N SER A 159 -0.06 5.65 -19.49
CA SER A 159 0.87 5.65 -20.62
C SER A 159 0.39 6.41 -21.87
N GLU A 160 -0.89 6.81 -21.96
CA GLU A 160 -1.50 7.38 -23.19
C GLU A 160 -0.79 8.63 -23.72
N ASN A 161 -0.24 9.46 -22.82
CA ASN A 161 0.46 10.70 -23.16
C ASN A 161 1.97 10.62 -22.87
N ARG A 162 2.54 9.41 -22.87
CA ARG A 162 3.96 9.21 -22.63
C ARG A 162 4.79 9.89 -23.73
N THR A 163 5.79 10.66 -23.31
CA THR A 163 6.83 11.18 -24.20
C THR A 163 8.11 10.37 -23.99
N PRO A 164 8.61 9.62 -24.99
CA PRO A 164 9.83 8.84 -24.84
C PRO A 164 11.01 9.68 -24.35
N HIS A 165 11.83 9.12 -23.44
CA HIS A 165 12.99 9.77 -22.83
C HIS A 165 12.71 11.01 -21.96
N SER A 166 11.44 11.31 -21.67
CA SER A 166 11.03 12.35 -20.73
C SER A 166 10.02 11.79 -19.73
N PRO A 167 10.42 10.83 -18.88
CA PRO A 167 9.49 10.08 -18.04
C PRO A 167 8.91 10.93 -16.91
N ARG A 168 7.59 10.80 -16.69
CA ARG A 168 6.87 11.53 -15.64
C ARG A 168 6.77 10.76 -14.32
N HIS A 169 6.80 9.44 -14.39
CA HIS A 169 6.60 8.52 -13.27
C HIS A 169 7.20 7.14 -13.59
N TYR A 170 7.18 6.21 -12.64
CA TYR A 170 7.78 4.87 -12.77
C TYR A 170 7.37 4.13 -14.05
N ILE A 171 6.09 4.17 -14.42
CA ILE A 171 5.60 3.49 -15.64
C ILE A 171 6.30 4.01 -16.90
N ASP A 172 6.49 5.32 -17.03
CA ASP A 172 7.16 5.90 -18.21
C ASP A 172 8.63 5.45 -18.28
N VAL A 173 9.33 5.41 -17.13
CA VAL A 173 10.73 4.92 -17.07
C VAL A 173 10.80 3.45 -17.45
N TYR A 174 9.88 2.63 -16.95
CA TYR A 174 9.84 1.21 -17.29
C TYR A 174 9.60 1.01 -18.79
N LEU A 175 8.70 1.80 -19.39
CA LEU A 175 8.45 1.74 -20.83
C LEU A 175 9.67 2.25 -21.64
N ASP A 176 10.43 3.22 -21.14
CA ASP A 176 11.70 3.64 -21.73
C ASP A 176 12.74 2.50 -21.71
N GLU A 177 12.82 1.73 -20.62
CA GLU A 177 13.70 0.54 -20.53
C GLU A 177 13.27 -0.55 -21.53
N MET A 178 11.96 -0.81 -21.62
CA MET A 178 11.41 -1.75 -22.61
C MET A 178 11.73 -1.33 -24.05
N ASP A 179 11.65 -0.03 -24.35
CA ASP A 179 11.98 0.49 -25.68
C ASP A 179 13.48 0.31 -26.00
N GLN A 180 14.36 0.48 -25.00
CA GLN A 180 15.80 0.29 -25.14
C GLN A 180 16.20 -1.19 -25.29
N SER A 181 15.48 -2.10 -24.64
CA SER A 181 15.78 -3.54 -24.65
C SER A 181 15.04 -4.34 -25.74
N LYS A 182 14.33 -3.69 -26.67
CA LYS A 182 13.50 -4.37 -27.70
C LYS A 182 14.22 -5.46 -28.51
N ASN A 183 15.51 -5.26 -28.78
CA ASN A 183 16.31 -6.16 -29.61
C ASN A 183 17.10 -7.20 -28.79
N ASP A 184 17.00 -7.16 -27.45
CA ASP A 184 17.69 -8.10 -26.58
C ASP A 184 16.76 -9.30 -26.26
N PRO A 185 17.05 -10.51 -26.78
CA PRO A 185 16.26 -11.69 -26.45
C PRO A 185 16.38 -12.12 -24.98
N GLY A 186 17.36 -11.60 -24.23
CA GLY A 186 17.52 -11.79 -22.79
C GLY A 186 16.87 -10.70 -21.93
N ALA A 187 16.15 -9.74 -22.53
CA ALA A 187 15.57 -8.61 -21.82
C ALA A 187 14.63 -9.06 -20.70
N SER A 188 14.84 -8.55 -19.49
CA SER A 188 13.97 -8.84 -18.35
C SER A 188 12.70 -7.99 -18.34
N PHE A 189 12.73 -6.79 -18.96
CA PHE A 189 11.61 -5.85 -18.98
C PHE A 189 10.52 -6.31 -19.96
N SER A 190 9.34 -6.62 -19.40
CA SER A 190 8.16 -7.00 -20.16
C SER A 190 6.90 -6.34 -19.58
N THR A 191 5.81 -6.29 -20.36
CA THR A 191 4.51 -5.80 -19.89
C THR A 191 4.02 -6.59 -18.67
N GLU A 192 4.26 -7.89 -18.65
CA GLU A 192 3.90 -8.76 -17.54
C GLU A 192 4.68 -8.39 -16.26
N ASN A 193 6.01 -8.25 -16.38
CA ASN A 193 6.83 -7.82 -15.26
C ASN A 193 6.54 -6.37 -14.81
N LEU A 194 6.07 -5.51 -15.72
CA LEU A 194 5.61 -4.16 -15.36
C LEU A 194 4.39 -4.23 -14.45
N ILE A 195 3.37 -5.01 -14.83
CA ILE A 195 2.14 -5.18 -14.04
C ILE A 195 2.47 -5.74 -12.65
N PHE A 196 3.29 -6.80 -12.59
CA PHE A 196 3.70 -7.38 -11.31
C PHE A 196 4.50 -6.39 -10.47
N SER A 197 5.51 -5.73 -11.04
CA SER A 197 6.33 -4.77 -10.28
C SER A 197 5.51 -3.60 -9.74
N VAL A 198 4.57 -3.04 -10.52
CA VAL A 198 3.66 -1.99 -10.06
C VAL A 198 2.79 -2.51 -8.91
N GLY A 199 2.13 -3.65 -9.09
CA GLY A 199 1.26 -4.24 -8.06
C GLY A 199 2.02 -4.53 -6.75
N GLU A 200 3.21 -5.10 -6.86
CA GLU A 200 4.10 -5.39 -5.74
C GLU A 200 4.55 -4.12 -5.00
N LEU A 201 4.92 -3.06 -5.72
CA LEU A 201 5.31 -1.78 -5.11
C LEU A 201 4.12 -1.11 -4.40
N ILE A 202 2.92 -1.16 -4.98
CA ILE A 202 1.69 -0.65 -4.35
C ILE A 202 1.40 -1.39 -3.05
N ILE A 203 1.32 -2.73 -3.09
CA ILE A 203 0.90 -3.50 -1.92
C ILE A 203 1.98 -3.49 -0.81
N ALA A 204 3.26 -3.54 -1.16
CA ALA A 204 4.34 -3.53 -0.18
C ALA A 204 4.35 -2.21 0.62
N GLY A 205 4.20 -1.07 -0.05
CA GLY A 205 4.11 0.24 0.61
C GLY A 205 2.80 0.40 1.39
N THR A 206 1.67 0.05 0.76
CA THR A 206 0.35 0.29 1.33
C THR A 206 0.07 -0.57 2.54
N GLU A 207 0.24 -1.90 2.43
CA GLU A 207 -0.13 -2.84 3.49
C GLU A 207 0.74 -2.66 4.75
N THR A 208 2.05 -2.45 4.58
CA THR A 208 2.97 -2.33 5.73
C THR A 208 2.80 -1.01 6.47
N THR A 209 2.84 0.13 5.78
CA THR A 209 2.72 1.45 6.40
C THR A 209 1.32 1.67 6.98
N THR A 210 0.26 1.20 6.30
CA THR A 210 -1.11 1.25 6.84
C THR A 210 -1.21 0.51 8.16
N ASN A 211 -0.67 -0.72 8.25
CA ASN A 211 -0.75 -1.49 9.48
C ASN A 211 0.06 -0.87 10.61
N VAL A 212 1.22 -0.26 10.32
CA VAL A 212 1.98 0.51 11.33
C VAL A 212 1.16 1.68 11.86
N LEU A 213 0.55 2.49 10.98
CA LEU A 213 -0.28 3.61 11.40
C LEU A 213 -1.53 3.14 12.15
N ARG A 214 -2.17 2.05 11.74
CA ARG A 214 -3.31 1.46 12.47
C ARG A 214 -2.92 0.97 13.86
N TRP A 215 -1.75 0.36 14.04
CA TRP A 215 -1.27 0.03 15.38
C TRP A 215 -0.96 1.28 16.19
N ALA A 216 -0.32 2.28 15.58
CA ALA A 216 -0.01 3.53 16.25
C ALA A 216 -1.26 4.26 16.76
N VAL A 217 -2.29 4.40 15.92
CA VAL A 217 -3.60 4.98 16.29
C VAL A 217 -4.24 4.19 17.44
N LEU A 218 -4.26 2.86 17.34
CA LEU A 218 -4.80 1.98 18.39
C LEU A 218 -4.12 2.23 19.73
N PHE A 219 -2.78 2.26 19.75
CA PHE A 219 -2.01 2.44 20.98
C PHE A 219 -2.09 3.87 21.52
N MET A 220 -2.20 4.88 20.66
CA MET A 220 -2.42 6.26 21.10
C MET A 220 -3.77 6.45 21.79
N ALA A 221 -4.80 5.76 21.31
CA ALA A 221 -6.12 5.76 21.95
C ALA A 221 -6.15 4.94 23.26
N LEU A 222 -5.36 3.86 23.33
CA LEU A 222 -5.27 3.01 24.51
C LEU A 222 -4.47 3.66 25.65
N TYR A 223 -3.46 4.47 25.32
CA TYR A 223 -2.57 5.12 26.28
C TYR A 223 -2.58 6.65 26.15
N PRO A 224 -3.64 7.34 26.63
CA PRO A 224 -3.77 8.80 26.52
C PRO A 224 -2.57 9.59 27.06
N ASN A 225 -1.96 9.09 28.14
CA ASN A 225 -0.77 9.71 28.77
C ASN A 225 0.44 9.79 27.82
N ILE A 226 0.54 8.87 26.86
CA ILE A 226 1.60 8.89 25.84
C ILE A 226 1.22 9.87 24.74
N GLN A 227 -0.05 9.88 24.32
CA GLN A 227 -0.58 10.80 23.29
C GLN A 227 -0.43 12.29 23.64
N GLY A 228 -0.45 12.61 24.95
CA GLY A 228 -0.26 13.97 25.46
C GLY A 228 1.20 14.47 25.52
N ARG A 229 2.20 13.57 25.51
CA ARG A 229 3.62 13.95 25.61
C ARG A 229 4.17 14.37 24.24
N ARG A 230 4.32 15.69 24.04
CA ARG A 230 4.61 16.33 22.74
C ARG A 230 6.10 16.40 22.33
N GLN A 231 6.99 15.60 22.92
CA GLN A 231 8.39 15.61 22.49
C GLN A 231 8.62 14.44 21.55
N CYS A 232 8.54 14.72 20.24
CA CYS A 232 8.81 13.71 19.22
C CYS A 232 10.31 13.45 19.17
N LEU A 233 10.78 12.50 19.97
CA LEU A 233 12.18 12.03 20.02
C LEU A 233 12.68 11.51 18.65
N GLY A 234 11.79 11.31 17.67
CA GLY A 234 12.10 10.81 16.33
C GLY A 234 12.19 11.86 15.22
N GLU A 235 12.11 13.17 15.52
CA GLU A 235 12.21 14.24 14.50
C GLU A 235 13.52 14.14 13.68
N GLN A 236 14.60 13.62 14.28
CA GLN A 236 15.88 13.38 13.60
C GLN A 236 16.02 12.01 12.92
N LEU A 237 15.10 11.06 13.12
CA LEU A 237 15.32 9.64 12.76
C LEU A 237 14.29 9.01 11.82
N ALA A 238 13.30 9.75 11.33
CA ALA A 238 12.11 9.13 10.75
C ALA A 238 12.12 8.99 9.21
N ARG A 239 11.51 7.87 8.77
CA ARG A 239 11.00 7.70 7.40
C ARG A 239 9.84 8.69 7.19
N MET A 240 9.93 9.53 6.16
CA MET A 240 9.08 10.73 5.97
C MET A 240 7.57 10.46 6.12
N GLU A 241 7.05 9.38 5.53
CA GLU A 241 5.61 9.09 5.54
C GLU A 241 5.02 8.88 6.94
N MET A 242 5.55 7.91 7.70
CA MET A 242 4.98 7.56 9.01
C MET A 242 5.00 8.73 9.97
N PHE A 243 6.06 9.53 9.96
CA PHE A 243 6.19 10.68 10.84
C PHE A 243 5.23 11.80 10.46
N LEU A 244 5.15 12.16 9.17
CA LEU A 244 4.25 13.23 8.73
C LEU A 244 2.79 12.89 9.00
N PHE A 245 2.33 11.68 8.62
CA PHE A 245 0.95 11.26 8.90
C PHE A 245 0.65 11.19 10.40
N PHE A 246 1.52 10.56 11.19
CA PHE A 246 1.29 10.36 12.61
C PHE A 246 1.35 11.68 13.39
N SER A 247 2.35 12.51 13.13
CA SER A 247 2.50 13.81 13.79
C SER A 247 1.36 14.75 13.42
N ALA A 248 0.99 14.85 12.13
CA ALA A 248 -0.10 15.71 11.70
C ALA A 248 -1.46 15.25 12.29
N LEU A 249 -1.69 13.94 12.36
CA LEU A 249 -2.87 13.36 13.01
C LEU A 249 -2.95 13.74 14.49
N LEU A 250 -1.89 13.51 15.26
CA LEU A 250 -1.88 13.82 16.69
C LEU A 250 -1.81 15.32 17.00
N GLN A 251 -1.32 16.15 16.08
CA GLN A 251 -1.36 17.60 16.24
C GLN A 251 -2.78 18.14 16.13
N ARG A 252 -3.60 17.59 15.23
CA ARG A 252 -4.97 18.06 14.96
C ARG A 252 -6.03 17.39 15.83
N PHE A 253 -5.82 16.12 16.21
CA PHE A 253 -6.85 15.31 16.86
C PHE A 253 -6.43 14.75 18.22
N HIS A 254 -7.39 14.65 19.14
CA HIS A 254 -7.35 13.78 20.29
C HIS A 254 -8.05 12.47 19.91
N LEU A 255 -7.33 11.35 20.01
CA LEU A 255 -7.82 10.03 19.64
C LEU A 255 -8.23 9.25 20.88
N HIS A 256 -9.40 8.64 20.85
CA HIS A 256 -9.86 7.78 21.94
C HIS A 256 -10.87 6.75 21.43
N PHE A 257 -11.09 5.70 22.22
CA PHE A 257 -12.14 4.73 21.93
C PHE A 257 -13.52 5.29 22.29
N PRO A 258 -14.58 4.85 21.60
CA PRO A 258 -15.96 5.09 22.04
C PRO A 258 -16.21 4.45 23.43
N HIS A 259 -17.14 5.02 24.19
CA HIS A 259 -17.47 4.52 25.53
C HIS A 259 -17.86 3.04 25.51
N GLY A 260 -17.25 2.24 26.40
CA GLY A 260 -17.52 0.81 26.55
C GLY A 260 -16.83 -0.09 25.52
N VAL A 261 -16.03 0.45 24.60
CA VAL A 261 -15.26 -0.36 23.63
C VAL A 261 -13.92 -0.76 24.24
N VAL A 262 -13.68 -2.08 24.31
CA VAL A 262 -12.36 -2.65 24.62
C VAL A 262 -11.78 -3.22 23.33
N PRO A 263 -10.68 -2.66 22.77
CA PRO A 263 -10.13 -3.12 21.52
C PRO A 263 -9.49 -4.51 21.66
N ASN A 264 -9.55 -5.32 20.61
CA ASN A 264 -8.80 -6.57 20.54
C ASN A 264 -7.35 -6.31 20.11
N LEU A 265 -6.41 -6.61 21.02
CA LEU A 265 -4.97 -6.41 20.79
C LEU A 265 -4.28 -7.61 20.13
N LYS A 266 -4.98 -8.73 19.93
CA LYS A 266 -4.41 -9.88 19.21
C LYS A 266 -4.28 -9.51 17.73
N PRO A 267 -3.13 -9.77 17.09
CA PRO A 267 -3.00 -9.54 15.66
C PRO A 267 -3.83 -10.55 14.87
N LYS A 268 -4.40 -10.12 13.74
CA LYS A 268 -4.82 -11.05 12.69
C LYS A 268 -3.55 -11.65 12.07
N LEU A 269 -3.49 -12.98 11.97
CA LEU A 269 -2.39 -13.68 11.34
C LEU A 269 -2.48 -13.52 9.81
N GLY A 270 -1.37 -13.14 9.18
CA GLY A 270 -1.22 -12.92 7.74
C GLY A 270 0.27 -12.82 7.40
N MET A 271 0.62 -12.48 6.15
CA MET A 271 2.03 -12.14 5.84
C MET A 271 2.48 -10.88 6.61
N THR A 272 1.53 -10.00 6.90
CA THR A 272 1.67 -8.84 7.78
C THR A 272 0.80 -9.01 9.03
N LEU A 273 1.21 -8.36 10.14
CA LEU A 273 0.42 -8.34 11.37
C LEU A 273 -0.44 -7.08 11.41
N GLN A 274 -1.76 -7.25 11.32
CA GLN A 274 -2.71 -6.15 11.37
C GLN A 274 -3.64 -6.26 12.58
N PRO A 275 -4.13 -5.13 13.14
CA PRO A 275 -5.14 -5.18 14.19
C PRO A 275 -6.49 -5.62 13.62
N PHE A 276 -7.33 -6.21 14.47
CA PHE A 276 -8.75 -6.39 14.15
C PHE A 276 -9.42 -5.03 13.90
N PRO A 277 -10.54 -4.98 13.15
CA PRO A 277 -11.34 -3.77 13.02
C PRO A 277 -11.63 -3.16 14.39
N TYR A 278 -11.39 -1.85 14.54
CA TYR A 278 -11.67 -1.12 15.77
C TYR A 278 -12.22 0.27 15.43
N PRO A 279 -13.29 0.71 16.11
CA PRO A 279 -13.77 2.08 15.96
C PRO A 279 -12.90 3.04 16.77
N ILE A 280 -12.63 4.22 16.20
CA ILE A 280 -11.95 5.32 16.88
C ILE A 280 -12.81 6.59 16.80
N CYS A 281 -12.74 7.42 17.83
CA CYS A 281 -13.21 8.80 17.79
C CYS A 281 -12.00 9.73 17.61
N ALA A 282 -12.13 10.71 16.73
CA ALA A 282 -11.13 11.75 16.50
C ALA A 282 -11.76 13.13 16.77
N GLU A 283 -11.37 13.74 17.89
CA GLU A 283 -11.88 15.05 18.30
C GLU A 283 -10.85 16.14 18.01
N ARG A 284 -11.27 17.24 17.37
CA ARG A 284 -10.33 18.32 17.03
C ARG A 284 -9.79 18.98 18.30
N ARG A 285 -8.48 19.10 18.40
CA ARG A 285 -7.82 19.82 19.50
C ARG A 285 -8.14 21.31 19.37
N GLN A 286 -8.54 21.97 20.46
CA GLN A 286 -8.77 23.41 20.45
C GLN A 286 -7.41 24.14 20.38
N SER A 287 -7.25 25.07 19.45
CA SER A 287 -6.08 25.96 19.35
C SER A 287 -6.11 26.94 20.53
N GLY A 288 -5.53 26.55 21.67
CA GLY A 288 -5.37 27.45 22.82
C GLY A 288 -5.44 26.85 24.22
N GLN A 289 -5.74 25.56 24.42
CA GLN A 289 -5.58 24.97 25.76
C GLN A 289 -4.10 24.69 26.04
N SER A 290 -3.55 25.64 26.78
CA SER A 290 -2.27 25.63 27.47
C SER A 290 -1.98 24.28 28.13
N ARG A 291 -0.68 23.95 28.08
CA ARG A 291 0.02 23.10 29.04
C ARG A 291 -0.55 23.36 30.44
N ASP A 292 -0.79 22.29 31.20
CA ASP A 292 -1.40 22.25 32.54
C ASP A 292 -2.89 21.86 32.53
N GLN A 293 -3.15 20.56 32.38
CA GLN A 293 -3.97 19.78 33.33
C GLN A 293 -4.01 18.30 32.92
N CYS A 294 -3.68 17.45 33.90
CA CYS A 294 -3.56 15.98 33.94
C CYS A 294 -2.30 15.34 33.32
#